data_AF-A0A2T4VU99-F1
#
_entry.id   AF-A0A2T4VU99-F1
#
_cell.length_a   1.000
_cell.length_b   1.000
_cell.length_c   1.000
_cell.angle_alpha   90.00
_cell.angle_beta   90.00
_cell.angle_gamma   90.00
#
_symmetry.space_group_name_H-M   'P 1'
#
loop_
_entity.id
_entity.type
_entity.pdbx_description
1 polymer ?
#
loop_
_entity_poly.entity_id
_entity_poly.type
_entity_poly.pdbx_seq_one_letter_code
_entity_poly.pdbx_strand_id
1 'polypeptide(L)'
;MRVLLLLLSLQAASPAPAESLETLLRREIAQAALAQVRRMDPAWHPDQRDCAGLVRFVFRGAYRRFRPERLATPLWLDDRGRPADFADAETLLAHSFVPLGRDEASRESLRTGDLVAFRQDRDSGPVFHLMLVVRPEDKAHAPTRVVYHPGDKGAAVRTGVLQSLVTDAPLEWRPVPQNTAFLGFFRFKEWM
;
A
#
# COMPACT_ATOMS: atom_id res chain seq x y z
N MET A 1 50.07 49.59 -12.00
CA MET A 1 50.03 48.24 -11.38
C MET A 1 48.57 47.94 -11.04
N ARG A 2 47.85 47.19 -11.88
CA ARG A 2 46.43 46.83 -11.67
C ARG A 2 46.39 45.45 -11.01
N VAL A 3 45.91 45.39 -9.77
CA VAL A 3 45.68 44.14 -9.04
C VAL A 3 44.34 43.57 -9.52
N LEU A 4 44.38 42.39 -10.12
CA LEU A 4 43.22 41.62 -10.55
C LEU A 4 42.77 40.76 -9.34
N LEU A 5 41.64 41.09 -8.71
CA LEU A 5 41.04 40.21 -7.70
C LEU A 5 40.26 39.09 -8.40
N LEU A 6 40.74 37.86 -8.25
CA LEU A 6 39.99 36.64 -8.55
C LEU A 6 38.95 36.43 -7.44
N LEU A 7 37.67 36.56 -7.78
CA LEU A 7 36.56 36.19 -6.88
C LEU A 7 36.29 34.69 -7.03
N LEU A 8 36.79 33.90 -6.06
CA LEU A 8 36.35 32.51 -5.85
C LEU A 8 34.90 32.51 -5.38
N SER A 9 34.00 32.07 -6.24
CA SER A 9 32.59 31.87 -5.91
C SER A 9 32.44 30.58 -5.10
N LEU A 10 32.18 30.68 -3.79
CA LEU A 10 31.67 29.54 -3.03
C LEU A 10 30.24 29.26 -3.53
N GLN A 11 30.07 28.20 -4.32
CA GLN A 11 28.75 27.66 -4.61
C GLN A 11 28.25 26.96 -3.35
N ALA A 12 27.36 27.62 -2.61
CA ALA A 12 26.61 26.99 -1.54
C ALA A 12 25.81 25.83 -2.16
N ALA A 13 26.05 24.60 -1.69
CA ALA A 13 25.23 23.46 -2.05
C ALA A 13 23.77 23.79 -1.71
N SER A 14 22.90 23.71 -2.72
CA SER A 14 21.47 23.91 -2.48
C SER A 14 20.97 22.85 -1.50
N PRO A 15 20.18 23.21 -0.47
CA PRO A 15 19.60 22.22 0.41
C PRO A 15 18.77 21.23 -0.42
N ALA A 16 18.91 19.94 -0.12
CA ALA A 16 18.11 18.91 -0.77
C ALA A 16 16.61 19.30 -0.67
N PRO A 17 15.82 19.16 -1.74
CA PRO A 17 14.41 19.53 -1.71
C PRO A 17 13.70 18.77 -0.58
N ALA A 18 12.84 19.47 0.15
CA ALA A 18 12.02 18.87 1.20
C ALA A 18 11.19 17.71 0.63
N GLU A 19 11.23 16.57 1.30
CA GLU A 19 10.52 15.37 0.88
C GLU A 19 9.00 15.60 0.90
N SER A 20 8.28 15.16 -0.14
CA SER A 20 6.84 15.34 -0.23
C SER A 20 6.09 14.51 0.82
N LEU A 21 4.95 15.02 1.29
CA LEU A 21 4.10 14.32 2.26
C LEU A 21 3.66 12.93 1.75
N GLU A 22 3.36 12.81 0.46
CA GLU A 22 3.01 11.51 -0.13
C GLU A 22 4.16 10.50 0.01
N THR A 23 5.41 10.92 -0.23
CA THR A 23 6.58 10.05 -0.05
C THR A 23 6.74 9.62 1.41
N LEU A 24 6.55 10.54 2.37
CA LEU A 24 6.56 10.23 3.80
C LEU A 24 5.50 9.17 4.16
N LEU A 25 4.26 9.37 3.70
CA LEU A 25 3.15 8.45 3.96
C LEU A 25 3.40 7.07 3.35
N ARG A 26 3.85 7.00 2.10
CA ARG A 26 4.15 5.73 1.42
C ARG A 26 5.27 4.97 2.12
N ARG A 27 6.34 5.67 2.53
CA ARG A 27 7.43 5.05 3.28
C ARG A 27 6.96 4.48 4.61
N GLU A 28 6.16 5.22 5.36
CA GLU A 28 5.61 4.75 6.64
C GLU A 28 4.69 3.54 6.46
N ILE A 29 3.85 3.54 5.42
CA ILE A 29 3.01 2.38 5.07
C ILE A 29 3.88 1.15 4.78
N ALA A 30 4.96 1.31 4.01
CA ALA A 30 5.93 0.24 3.76
C ALA A 30 6.52 -0.32 5.06
N GLN A 31 7.04 0.57 5.91
CA GLN A 31 7.70 0.20 7.17
C GLN A 31 6.72 -0.50 8.13
N ALA A 32 5.52 0.07 8.31
CA ALA A 32 4.49 -0.48 9.17
C ALA A 32 4.02 -1.86 8.69
N ALA A 33 3.80 -2.04 7.38
CA ALA A 33 3.40 -3.32 6.80
C ALA A 33 4.46 -4.41 6.99
N LEU A 34 5.73 -4.09 6.69
CA LEU A 34 6.84 -5.02 6.90
C LEU A 34 7.08 -5.32 8.39
N ALA A 35 6.77 -4.39 9.28
CA ALA A 35 6.83 -4.64 10.72
C ALA A 35 5.78 -5.69 11.14
N GLN A 36 4.56 -5.66 10.58
CA GLN A 36 3.52 -6.65 10.90
C GLN A 36 3.91 -8.08 10.51
N VAL A 37 4.73 -8.25 9.45
CA VAL A 37 5.30 -9.55 9.06
C VAL A 37 6.20 -10.11 10.15
N ARG A 38 7.03 -9.26 10.78
CA ARG A 38 7.97 -9.69 11.83
C ARG A 38 7.26 -9.98 13.14
N ARG A 39 6.39 -9.07 13.56
CA ARG A 39 5.60 -9.18 14.78
C ARG A 39 4.39 -8.26 14.66
N MET A 40 3.20 -8.83 14.66
CA MET A 40 1.96 -8.05 14.65
C MET A 40 1.90 -7.15 15.89
N ASP A 41 1.58 -5.89 15.66
CA ASP A 41 1.50 -4.88 16.69
C ASP A 41 0.34 -5.21 17.66
N PRO A 42 0.58 -5.23 19.00
CA PRO A 42 -0.51 -5.44 19.96
C PRO A 42 -1.60 -4.36 19.89
N ALA A 43 -1.30 -3.16 19.38
CA ALA A 43 -2.29 -2.11 19.15
C ALA A 43 -3.23 -2.42 17.96
N TRP A 44 -2.88 -3.36 17.08
CA TRP A 44 -3.79 -3.83 16.04
C TRP A 44 -4.76 -4.86 16.62
N HIS A 45 -6.01 -4.43 16.81
CA HIS A 45 -7.07 -5.22 17.45
C HIS A 45 -7.23 -6.61 16.79
N PRO A 46 -7.26 -7.72 17.57
CA PRO A 46 -7.34 -9.08 17.03
C PRO A 46 -8.50 -9.32 16.06
N ASP A 47 -9.69 -8.79 16.34
CA ASP A 47 -10.86 -8.96 15.47
C ASP A 47 -10.80 -8.16 14.16
N GLN A 48 -9.76 -7.35 13.97
CA GLN A 48 -9.49 -6.63 12.73
C GLN A 48 -8.22 -7.14 12.05
N ARG A 49 -7.67 -8.29 12.47
CA ARG A 49 -6.51 -8.90 11.83
C ARG A 49 -6.96 -9.73 10.64
N ASP A 50 -7.23 -9.00 9.56
CA ASP A 50 -7.59 -9.53 8.25
C ASP A 50 -6.89 -8.70 7.15
N CYS A 51 -7.13 -9.06 5.88
CA CYS A 51 -6.48 -8.39 4.76
C CYS A 51 -6.84 -6.90 4.65
N ALA A 52 -8.11 -6.52 4.87
CA ALA A 52 -8.58 -5.14 4.86
C ALA A 52 -8.13 -4.39 6.11
N GLY A 53 -8.15 -5.05 7.26
CA GLY A 53 -7.66 -4.52 8.52
C GLY A 53 -6.18 -4.18 8.48
N LEU A 54 -5.34 -4.94 7.77
CA LEU A 54 -3.94 -4.59 7.54
C LEU A 54 -3.83 -3.26 6.80
N VAL A 55 -4.57 -3.10 5.70
CA VAL A 55 -4.61 -1.85 4.91
C VAL A 55 -5.07 -0.70 5.79
N ARG A 56 -6.20 -0.86 6.50
CA ARG A 56 -6.73 0.17 7.40
C ARG A 56 -5.73 0.55 8.48
N PHE A 57 -5.06 -0.42 9.10
CA PHE A 57 -4.10 -0.23 10.17
C PHE A 57 -2.89 0.60 9.72
N VAL A 58 -2.23 0.20 8.62
CA VAL A 58 -1.00 0.86 8.17
C VAL A 58 -1.26 2.27 7.62
N PHE A 59 -2.38 2.47 6.91
CA PHE A 59 -2.74 3.80 6.40
C PHE A 59 -3.12 4.75 7.54
N ARG A 60 -3.97 4.33 8.48
CA ARG A 60 -4.30 5.17 9.65
C ARG A 60 -3.06 5.49 10.47
N GLY A 61 -2.13 4.53 10.63
CA GLY A 61 -0.85 4.74 11.31
C GLY A 61 -0.01 5.82 10.62
N ALA A 62 0.14 5.74 9.30
CA ALA A 62 0.91 6.72 8.53
C ALA A 62 0.33 8.12 8.61
N TYR A 63 -0.99 8.26 8.43
CA TYR A 63 -1.65 9.56 8.57
C TYR A 63 -1.58 10.09 10.00
N ARG A 64 -1.74 9.25 11.03
CA ARG A 64 -1.58 9.68 12.42
C ARG A 64 -0.19 10.26 12.68
N ARG A 65 0.83 9.73 12.03
CA ARG A 65 2.22 10.18 12.21
C ARG A 65 2.53 11.47 11.46
N PHE A 66 2.15 11.56 10.19
CA PHE A 66 2.61 12.64 9.30
C PHE A 66 1.54 13.67 8.95
N ARG A 67 0.27 13.38 9.19
CA ARG A 67 -0.86 14.26 8.88
C ARG A 67 -2.07 14.03 9.81
N PRO A 68 -1.90 14.12 11.15
CA PRO A 68 -2.93 13.73 12.11
C PRO A 68 -4.21 14.56 11.98
N GLU A 69 -4.14 15.82 11.53
CA GLU A 69 -5.29 16.68 11.32
C GLU A 69 -6.25 16.13 10.26
N ARG A 70 -5.75 15.35 9.28
CA ARG A 70 -6.60 14.67 8.31
C ARG A 70 -7.48 13.59 8.96
N LEU A 71 -7.11 13.08 10.13
CA LEU A 71 -7.91 12.09 10.86
C LEU A 71 -9.04 12.72 11.71
N ALA A 72 -9.26 14.04 11.62
CA ALA A 72 -10.46 14.68 12.19
C ALA A 72 -11.76 14.14 11.57
N THR A 73 -11.67 13.53 10.39
CA THR A 73 -12.74 12.74 9.76
C THR A 73 -12.16 11.38 9.38
N PRO A 74 -12.92 10.28 9.49
CA PRO A 74 -12.41 8.96 9.11
C PRO A 74 -11.83 8.92 7.68
N LEU A 75 -10.80 8.08 7.48
CA LEU A 75 -10.18 7.87 6.16
C LEU A 75 -11.05 7.06 5.21
N TRP A 76 -11.94 6.23 5.74
CA TRP A 76 -12.73 5.28 4.97
C TRP A 76 -14.17 5.73 4.88
N LEU A 77 -14.87 5.14 3.91
CA LEU A 77 -16.31 5.27 3.79
C LEU A 77 -16.95 3.90 4.06
N ASP A 78 -18.17 3.90 4.59
CA ASP A 78 -19.01 2.71 4.71
C ASP A 78 -19.67 2.35 3.37
N ASP A 79 -20.48 1.29 3.38
CA ASP A 79 -21.27 0.79 2.23
C ASP A 79 -22.28 1.81 1.67
N ARG A 80 -22.59 2.86 2.42
CA ARG A 80 -23.45 3.98 2.02
C ARG A 80 -22.66 5.22 1.62
N GLY A 81 -21.34 5.12 1.55
CA GLY A 81 -20.45 6.23 1.19
C GLY A 81 -20.27 7.28 2.29
N ARG A 82 -20.57 6.97 3.55
CA ARG A 82 -20.44 7.90 4.68
C ARG A 82 -19.11 7.67 5.43
N PRO A 83 -18.48 8.70 6.01
CA PRO A 83 -17.24 8.52 6.75
C PRO A 83 -17.35 7.47 7.87
N ALA A 84 -16.43 6.50 7.89
CA ALA A 84 -16.40 5.42 8.87
C ALA A 84 -14.96 4.98 9.21
N ASP A 85 -14.75 4.54 10.46
CA ASP A 85 -13.45 4.01 10.91
C ASP A 85 -13.18 2.59 10.39
N PHE A 86 -14.23 1.89 9.97
CA PHE A 86 -14.21 0.52 9.47
C PHE A 86 -14.72 0.46 8.04
N ALA A 87 -14.06 -0.36 7.22
CA ALA A 87 -14.50 -0.77 5.90
C ALA A 87 -13.90 -2.15 5.63
N ASP A 88 -14.71 -3.11 5.17
CA ASP A 88 -14.20 -4.40 4.73
C ASP A 88 -13.48 -4.28 3.37
N ALA A 89 -12.97 -5.40 2.86
CA ALA A 89 -12.19 -5.39 1.62
C ALA A 89 -12.99 -4.90 0.41
N GLU A 90 -14.26 -5.31 0.28
CA GLU A 90 -15.12 -4.88 -0.82
C GLU A 90 -15.42 -3.37 -0.74
N THR A 91 -15.80 -2.91 0.45
CA THR A 91 -16.12 -1.50 0.72
C THR A 91 -14.92 -0.60 0.46
N LEU A 92 -13.72 -1.01 0.88
CA LEU A 92 -12.48 -0.28 0.58
C LEU A 92 -12.28 -0.11 -0.93
N LEU A 93 -12.41 -1.20 -1.70
CA LEU A 93 -12.23 -1.15 -3.15
C LEU A 93 -13.28 -0.26 -3.83
N ALA A 94 -14.54 -0.35 -3.41
CA ALA A 94 -15.62 0.44 -4.00
C ALA A 94 -15.49 1.94 -3.69
N HIS A 95 -15.17 2.28 -2.44
CA HIS A 95 -15.32 3.65 -1.96
C HIS A 95 -14.01 4.39 -1.71
N SER A 96 -12.91 3.71 -1.39
CA SER A 96 -11.65 4.35 -0.99
C SER A 96 -10.52 4.21 -2.01
N PHE A 97 -10.62 3.26 -2.94
CA PHE A 97 -9.60 3.01 -3.96
C PHE A 97 -10.15 3.17 -5.39
N VAL A 98 -9.26 3.44 -6.35
CA VAL A 98 -9.56 3.44 -7.79
C VAL A 98 -8.83 2.31 -8.49
N PRO A 99 -9.42 1.66 -9.50
CA PRO A 99 -8.73 0.68 -10.31
C PRO A 99 -7.65 1.34 -11.18
N LEU A 100 -6.47 0.72 -11.23
CA LEU A 100 -5.37 1.08 -12.15
C LEU A 100 -5.37 0.22 -13.42
N GLY A 101 -6.09 -0.91 -13.41
CA GLY A 101 -6.13 -1.90 -14.48
C GLY A 101 -5.61 -3.26 -14.04
N ARG A 102 -5.50 -4.18 -15.01
CA ARG A 102 -5.12 -5.60 -14.79
C ARG A 102 -3.89 -6.02 -15.59
N ASP A 103 -3.36 -5.12 -16.43
CA ASP A 103 -2.30 -5.43 -17.38
C ASP A 103 -0.88 -5.17 -16.83
N GLU A 104 0.11 -5.44 -17.67
CA GLU A 104 1.52 -5.24 -17.35
C GLU A 104 1.85 -3.77 -17.10
N ALA A 105 1.30 -2.85 -17.89
CA ALA A 105 1.56 -1.42 -17.73
C ALA A 105 1.03 -0.90 -16.38
N SER A 106 -0.18 -1.34 -15.98
CA SER A 106 -0.72 -1.08 -14.65
C SER A 106 0.22 -1.62 -13.56
N ARG A 107 0.76 -2.83 -13.73
CA ARG A 107 1.68 -3.47 -12.79
C ARG A 107 3.00 -2.70 -12.64
N GLU A 108 3.59 -2.23 -13.74
CA GLU A 108 4.83 -1.45 -13.72
C GLU A 108 4.65 -0.09 -13.02
N SER A 109 3.45 0.49 -13.14
CA SER A 109 3.06 1.79 -12.55
C SER A 109 2.78 1.75 -11.05
N LEU A 110 2.76 0.56 -10.44
CA LEU A 110 2.45 0.38 -9.02
C LEU A 110 3.37 1.23 -8.12
N ARG A 111 2.86 1.65 -6.97
CA ARG A 111 3.59 2.38 -5.92
C ARG A 111 3.31 1.71 -4.57
N THR A 112 4.17 1.94 -3.58
CA THR A 112 3.92 1.46 -2.21
C THR A 112 2.58 1.99 -1.71
N GLY A 113 1.75 1.11 -1.15
CA GLY A 113 0.39 1.44 -0.71
C GLY A 113 -0.71 1.18 -1.74
N ASP A 114 -0.35 0.89 -2.99
CA ASP A 114 -1.31 0.33 -3.94
C ASP A 114 -1.67 -1.12 -3.54
N LEU A 115 -2.78 -1.64 -4.05
CA LEU A 115 -3.30 -2.97 -3.71
C LEU A 115 -3.32 -3.88 -4.94
N VAL A 116 -3.08 -5.17 -4.70
CA VAL A 116 -3.44 -6.27 -5.58
C VAL A 116 -4.71 -6.90 -4.99
N ALA A 117 -5.80 -6.94 -5.76
CA ALA A 117 -7.10 -7.38 -5.26
C ALA A 117 -7.61 -8.63 -5.96
N PHE A 118 -8.19 -9.54 -5.17
CA PHE A 118 -8.84 -10.75 -5.64
C PHE A 118 -10.25 -10.88 -5.07
N ARG A 119 -11.12 -11.59 -5.79
CA ARG A 119 -12.40 -12.09 -5.31
C ARG A 119 -12.47 -13.60 -5.58
N GLN A 120 -12.62 -14.35 -4.51
CA GLN A 120 -12.79 -15.80 -4.55
C GLN A 120 -14.25 -16.14 -4.28
N ASP A 121 -14.88 -16.92 -5.14
CA ASP A 121 -16.21 -17.45 -4.84
C ASP A 121 -16.06 -18.68 -3.92
N ARG A 122 -16.77 -18.66 -2.79
CA ARG A 122 -16.83 -19.75 -1.80
C ARG A 122 -18.28 -20.12 -1.56
N ASP A 123 -18.52 -21.28 -0.95
CA ASP A 123 -19.88 -21.73 -0.60
C ASP A 123 -20.61 -20.73 0.31
N SER A 124 -19.86 -20.01 1.15
CA SER A 124 -20.37 -18.96 2.04
C SER A 124 -20.57 -17.59 1.35
N GLY A 125 -20.38 -17.50 0.03
CA GLY A 125 -20.41 -16.26 -0.73
C GLY A 125 -19.01 -15.76 -1.14
N PRO A 126 -18.95 -14.63 -1.87
CA PRO A 126 -17.70 -14.08 -2.36
C PRO A 126 -16.83 -13.55 -1.22
N VAL A 127 -15.53 -13.86 -1.28
CA VAL A 127 -14.53 -13.38 -0.34
C VAL A 127 -13.50 -12.54 -1.08
N PHE A 128 -13.36 -11.30 -0.66
CA PHE A 128 -12.36 -10.37 -1.18
C PHE A 128 -11.04 -10.54 -0.43
N HIS A 129 -9.93 -10.49 -1.17
CA HIS A 129 -8.58 -10.58 -0.60
C HIS A 129 -7.70 -9.46 -1.14
N LEU A 130 -7.07 -8.74 -0.21
CA LEU A 130 -6.22 -7.59 -0.52
C LEU A 130 -4.77 -7.90 -0.17
N MET A 131 -3.86 -7.61 -1.09
CA MET A 131 -2.42 -7.60 -0.82
C MET A 131 -1.86 -6.20 -1.03
N LEU A 132 -1.19 -5.67 -0.01
CA LEU A 132 -0.57 -4.36 -0.05
C LEU A 132 0.77 -4.42 -0.79
N VAL A 133 0.95 -3.57 -1.80
CA VAL A 133 2.20 -3.43 -2.53
C VAL A 133 3.20 -2.65 -1.69
N VAL A 134 4.41 -3.20 -1.57
CA VAL A 134 5.57 -2.57 -0.94
C VAL A 134 6.71 -2.56 -1.93
N ARG A 135 7.03 -1.37 -2.46
CA ARG A 135 8.22 -1.14 -3.28
C ARG A 135 9.37 -0.67 -2.40
N PRO A 136 10.59 -1.17 -2.64
CA PRO A 136 11.76 -0.58 -2.02
C PRO A 136 12.01 0.82 -2.59
N GLU A 137 12.63 1.68 -1.78
CA GLU A 137 13.06 3.01 -2.22
C GLU A 137 14.08 2.91 -3.37
N ASP A 138 14.98 1.92 -3.29
CA ASP A 138 15.89 1.57 -4.36
C ASP A 138 15.55 0.19 -4.95
N LYS A 139 15.09 0.21 -6.21
CA LYS A 139 14.72 -1.01 -6.97
C LYS A 139 15.91 -1.87 -7.36
N ALA A 140 17.12 -1.31 -7.42
CA ALA A 140 18.32 -2.08 -7.75
C ALA A 140 18.69 -3.07 -6.63
N HIS A 141 18.24 -2.80 -5.40
CA HIS A 141 18.67 -3.53 -4.21
C HIS A 141 17.61 -4.48 -3.65
N ALA A 142 16.35 -4.37 -4.07
CA ALA A 142 15.30 -5.29 -3.63
C ALA A 142 14.14 -5.43 -4.64
N PRO A 143 13.46 -6.59 -4.69
CA PRO A 143 12.27 -6.76 -5.50
C PRO A 143 11.04 -6.08 -4.86
N THR A 144 10.05 -5.74 -5.69
CA THR A 144 8.72 -5.33 -5.20
C THR A 144 8.04 -6.50 -4.51
N ARG A 145 7.46 -6.24 -3.34
CA ARG A 145 6.79 -7.25 -2.52
C ARG A 145 5.30 -6.95 -2.41
N VAL A 146 4.55 -7.98 -2.07
CA VAL A 146 3.22 -7.88 -1.51
C VAL A 146 3.25 -8.27 -0.03
N VAL A 147 2.41 -7.64 0.78
CA VAL A 147 2.22 -7.95 2.20
C VAL A 147 0.72 -8.11 2.45
N TYR A 148 0.31 -9.19 3.11
CA TYR A 148 -1.10 -9.50 3.30
C TYR A 148 -1.33 -10.34 4.54
N HIS A 149 -2.52 -10.23 5.12
CA HIS A 149 -2.99 -11.17 6.14
C HIS A 149 -3.87 -12.23 5.46
N PRO A 150 -3.67 -13.53 5.69
CA PRO A 150 -4.36 -14.60 4.94
C PRO A 150 -5.86 -14.71 5.25
N GLY A 151 -6.30 -14.19 6.40
CA GLY A 151 -7.73 -14.11 6.79
C GLY A 151 -8.12 -15.10 7.88
N ASP A 152 -7.34 -16.15 8.11
CA ASP A 152 -7.58 -17.09 9.20
C ASP A 152 -7.31 -16.45 10.57
N LYS A 153 -8.19 -16.74 11.54
CA LYS A 153 -8.04 -16.24 12.91
C LYS A 153 -6.71 -16.71 13.50
N GLY A 154 -5.91 -15.76 14.00
CA GLY A 154 -4.62 -16.03 14.62
C GLY A 154 -3.46 -16.27 13.64
N ALA A 155 -3.70 -16.22 12.33
CA ALA A 155 -2.62 -16.31 11.35
C ALA A 155 -1.67 -15.11 11.43
N ALA A 156 -0.44 -15.32 10.98
CA ALA A 156 0.54 -14.25 10.83
C ALA A 156 0.39 -13.54 9.48
N VAL A 157 0.75 -12.25 9.44
CA VAL A 157 0.92 -11.51 8.19
C VAL A 157 2.05 -12.14 7.37
N ARG A 158 1.81 -12.29 6.07
CA ARG A 158 2.73 -12.90 5.11
C ARG A 158 3.26 -11.85 4.14
N THR A 159 4.38 -12.17 3.50
CA THR A 159 4.95 -11.38 2.42
C THR A 159 5.45 -12.29 1.31
N GLY A 160 5.34 -11.84 0.06
CA GLY A 160 5.86 -12.52 -1.12
C GLY A 160 6.47 -11.53 -2.12
N VAL A 161 7.29 -12.02 -3.04
CA VAL A 161 7.77 -11.22 -4.17
C VAL A 161 6.65 -11.15 -5.21
N LEU A 162 6.30 -9.95 -5.67
CA LEU A 162 5.20 -9.76 -6.62
C LEU A 162 5.46 -10.50 -7.94
N GLN A 163 6.70 -10.54 -8.41
CA GLN A 163 7.04 -11.26 -9.63
C GLN A 163 6.82 -12.77 -9.50
N SER A 164 7.21 -13.39 -8.38
CA SER A 164 6.94 -14.81 -8.12
C SER A 164 5.44 -15.09 -7.98
N LEU A 165 4.66 -14.15 -7.44
CA LEU A 165 3.20 -14.29 -7.40
C LEU A 165 2.59 -14.33 -8.83
N VAL A 166 3.15 -13.58 -9.77
CA VAL A 166 2.73 -13.57 -11.18
C VAL A 166 3.03 -14.91 -11.88
N THR A 167 4.20 -15.50 -11.62
CA THR A 167 4.70 -16.66 -12.39
C THR A 167 4.42 -18.00 -11.71
N ASP A 168 4.55 -18.08 -10.39
CA ASP A 168 4.73 -19.34 -9.68
C ASP A 168 3.52 -19.73 -8.82
N ALA A 169 2.66 -18.77 -8.46
CA ALA A 169 1.48 -19.04 -7.65
C ALA A 169 0.45 -19.92 -8.38
N PRO A 170 -0.52 -20.54 -7.69
CA PRO A 170 -1.71 -21.08 -8.36
C PRO A 170 -2.46 -20.01 -9.16
N LEU A 171 -3.09 -20.37 -10.28
CA LEU A 171 -3.69 -19.41 -11.23
C LEU A 171 -4.66 -18.45 -10.56
N GLU A 172 -5.49 -18.94 -9.64
CA GLU A 172 -6.48 -18.19 -8.89
C GLU A 172 -5.89 -17.09 -7.99
N TRP A 173 -4.58 -17.14 -7.73
CA TRP A 173 -3.82 -16.13 -6.97
C TRP A 173 -2.80 -15.37 -7.82
N ARG A 174 -2.69 -15.64 -9.12
CA ARG A 174 -1.82 -14.87 -10.02
C ARG A 174 -2.48 -13.54 -10.38
N PRO A 175 -1.83 -12.38 -10.21
CA PRO A 175 -2.35 -11.10 -10.67
C PRO A 175 -2.07 -10.92 -12.16
N VAL A 176 -2.74 -11.75 -12.98
CA VAL A 176 -2.66 -11.75 -14.44
C VAL A 176 -4.04 -11.59 -15.06
N PRO A 177 -4.19 -10.95 -16.24
CA PRO A 177 -5.49 -10.71 -16.86
C PRO A 177 -6.36 -11.97 -17.05
N GLN A 178 -5.73 -13.12 -17.25
CA GLN A 178 -6.40 -14.41 -17.47
C GLN A 178 -7.05 -14.97 -16.20
N ASN A 179 -6.60 -14.56 -15.01
CA ASN A 179 -7.19 -15.00 -13.76
C ASN A 179 -8.48 -14.21 -13.48
N THR A 180 -9.65 -14.85 -13.56
CA THR A 180 -10.95 -14.21 -13.30
C THR A 180 -11.14 -13.78 -11.85
N ALA A 181 -10.45 -14.43 -10.91
CA ALA A 181 -10.47 -14.02 -9.51
C ALA A 181 -9.66 -12.73 -9.28
N PHE A 182 -8.73 -12.38 -10.17
CA PHE A 182 -7.94 -11.15 -10.05
C PHE A 182 -8.76 -9.93 -10.52
N LEU A 183 -9.13 -9.08 -9.56
CA LEU A 183 -9.92 -7.87 -9.81
C LEU A 183 -9.10 -6.75 -10.43
N GLY A 184 -7.80 -6.69 -10.12
CA GLY A 184 -6.89 -5.67 -10.63
C GLY A 184 -5.99 -5.06 -9.56
N PHE A 185 -5.24 -4.07 -10.02
CA PHE A 185 -4.46 -3.19 -9.19
C PHE A 185 -5.27 -1.97 -8.79
N PHE A 186 -5.08 -1.47 -7.58
CA PHE A 186 -5.86 -0.37 -7.05
C PHE A 186 -5.00 0.66 -6.34
N ARG A 187 -5.33 1.95 -6.47
CA ARG A 187 -4.64 3.05 -5.79
C ARG A 187 -5.59 3.81 -4.89
N PHE A 188 -5.08 4.25 -3.74
CA PHE A 188 -5.86 5.05 -2.82
C PHE A 188 -6.29 6.38 -3.46
N LYS A 189 -7.59 6.73 -3.34
CA LYS A 189 -8.21 7.87 -4.03
C LYS A 189 -7.54 9.21 -3.73
N GLU A 190 -7.02 9.43 -2.52
CA GLU A 190 -6.37 10.68 -2.17
C GLU A 190 -4.98 10.88 -2.79
N TRP A 191 -4.45 9.88 -3.51
CA TRP A 191 -3.13 9.93 -4.17
C TRP A 191 -3.21 9.88 -5.71
N MET A 192 -4.39 10.14 -6.26
CA MET A 192 -4.64 10.33 -7.69
C MET A 192 -4.68 11.82 -7.99
#